data_AF-A0A9Q3J0R0-F1
#
_entry.id   AF-A0A9Q3J0R0-F1
#
_cell.length_a   1.000
_cell.length_b   1.000
_cell.length_c   1.000
_cell.angle_alpha   90.00
_cell.angle_beta   90.00
_cell.angle_gamma   90.00
#
_symmetry.space_group_name_H-M   'P 1'
#
loop_
_entity.id
_entity.type
_entity.pdbx_description
1 polymer ?
#
loop_
_entity_poly.entity_id
_entity_poly.type
_entity_poly.pdbx_seq_one_letter_code
_entity_poly.pdbx_strand_id
1 'polypeptide(L)' 'MSEDIPKERVASTDWWPKWEQELSEYINICERFQKANRKHGKRYGLLQHIEEPKNPWETINMDWVTGLVPGGKKTSMLS' A
#
# COMPACT_ATOMS: atom_id res chain seq x y z
N MET A 1 6.21 12.76 1.97
CA MET A 1 4.83 12.70 2.52
C MET A 1 3.85 13.01 1.39
N SER A 2 2.68 12.37 1.32
CA SER A 2 1.60 12.83 0.43
C SER A 2 0.65 13.65 1.29
N GLU A 3 0.34 14.86 0.83
CA GLU A 3 -0.61 15.75 1.47
C GLU A 3 -2.05 15.51 0.98
N ASP A 4 -2.22 14.66 -0.02
CA ASP A 4 -3.50 14.50 -0.73
C ASP A 4 -4.57 13.89 0.18
N ILE A 5 -4.22 12.83 0.91
CA ILE A 5 -5.12 12.12 1.84
C ILE A 5 -5.64 13.01 2.99
N PRO A 6 -4.79 13.72 3.77
CA PRO A 6 -5.28 14.61 4.81
C PRO A 6 -6.05 15.81 4.23
N LYS A 7 -5.64 16.36 3.06
CA LYS A 7 -6.37 17.45 2.40
C LYS A 7 -7.77 17.02 1.99
N GLU A 8 -7.94 15.85 1.39
CA GLU A 8 -9.25 15.32 1.00
C GLU A 8 -10.18 15.11 2.21
N ARG A 9 -9.64 14.60 3.32
CA ARG A 9 -10.41 14.42 4.56
C ARG A 9 -10.90 15.75 5.13
N VAL A 10 -10.01 16.73 5.20
CA VAL A 10 -10.29 18.03 5.80
C VAL A 10 -11.23 18.82 4.88
N ALA A 11 -11.05 18.75 3.56
CA ALA A 11 -11.89 19.38 2.52
C ALA A 11 -13.39 19.15 2.71
N SER A 12 -13.78 17.99 3.24
CA SER A 12 -15.17 17.64 3.48
C SER A 12 -15.83 18.38 4.67
N THR A 13 -15.02 18.90 5.59
CA THR A 13 -15.46 19.52 6.85
C THR A 13 -14.94 20.97 6.99
N ASP A 14 -14.36 21.51 5.92
CA ASP A 14 -13.76 22.84 5.96
C ASP A 14 -14.78 23.95 5.86
N TRP A 15 -14.80 24.80 6.87
CA TRP A 15 -15.68 25.97 6.94
C TRP A 15 -14.94 27.25 7.31
N TRP A 16 -13.62 27.21 7.58
CA TRP A 16 -12.84 28.37 8.01
C TRP A 16 -11.80 28.85 6.98
N PRO A 17 -11.47 30.16 6.99
CA PRO A 17 -10.46 30.71 6.09
C PRO A 17 -9.07 30.11 6.38
N LYS A 18 -8.29 29.84 5.33
CA LYS A 18 -6.89 29.37 5.40
C LYS A 18 -6.66 27.97 6.00
N TRP A 19 -7.69 27.13 6.10
CA TRP A 19 -7.57 25.75 6.58
C TRP A 19 -6.47 24.95 5.87
N GLU A 20 -6.26 25.18 4.56
CA GLU A 20 -5.25 24.45 3.78
C GLU A 20 -3.82 24.81 4.21
N GLN A 21 -3.59 26.08 4.56
CA GLN A 21 -2.30 26.56 5.05
C GLN A 21 -2.00 25.99 6.44
N GLU A 22 -2.99 26.04 7.34
CA GLU A 22 -2.89 25.48 8.69
C GLU A 22 -2.68 23.96 8.67
N LEU A 23 -3.32 23.26 7.74
CA LEU A 23 -3.14 21.82 7.54
C LEU A 23 -1.73 21.48 7.08
N SER A 24 -1.19 22.24 6.11
CA SER A 24 0.19 22.05 5.65
C SER A 24 1.20 22.28 6.78
N GLU A 25 1.00 23.33 7.58
CA GLU A 25 1.83 23.60 8.75
C GLU A 25 1.73 22.48 9.78
N TYR A 26 0.51 22.03 10.10
CA TYR A 26 0.27 20.90 11.02
C TYR A 26 0.98 19.62 10.59
N ILE A 27 0.90 19.25 9.30
CA ILE A 27 1.58 18.08 8.73
C ILE A 27 3.10 18.18 8.90
N ASN A 28 3.66 19.38 8.76
CA ASN A 28 5.10 19.63 8.83
C ASN A 28 5.65 19.69 10.27
N ILE A 29 4.83 20.04 11.25
CA ILE A 29 5.24 20.06 12.67
C ILE A 29 4.89 18.78 13.43
N CYS A 30 3.87 18.03 12.98
CA CYS A 30 3.36 16.88 13.72
C CYS A 30 4.17 15.61 13.44
N GLU A 31 5.03 15.22 14.39
CA GLU A 31 5.82 13.99 14.30
C GLU A 31 4.95 12.72 14.22
N ARG A 32 3.82 12.70 14.94
CA ARG A 32 2.86 11.58 14.91
C ARG A 32 2.31 11.37 13.50
N PHE A 33 1.91 12.46 12.84
CA PHE A 33 1.43 12.41 11.47
C PHE A 33 2.55 11.96 10.52
N GLN A 34 3.75 12.48 10.70
CA GLN A 34 4.90 12.12 9.88
C GLN A 34 5.30 10.66 9.98
N LYS A 35 5.22 10.07 11.18
CA LYS A 35 5.48 8.64 11.41
C LYS A 35 4.37 7.77 10.84
N ALA A 36 3.11 8.14 11.05
CA ALA A 36 1.95 7.36 10.64
C ALA A 36 1.71 7.41 9.12
N ASN A 37 1.91 8.57 8.51
CA ASN A 37 1.68 8.81 7.09
C ASN A 37 2.99 8.82 6.29
N ARG A 38 4.01 8.10 6.78
CA ARG A 38 5.19 7.80 5.96
C ARG A 38 4.66 7.26 4.63
N LYS A 39 5.19 7.77 3.52
CA LYS A 39 4.90 7.18 2.20
C LYS A 39 5.22 5.70 2.33
N HIS A 40 4.20 4.85 2.42
CA HIS A 40 4.32 3.44 2.04
C HIS A 40 5.03 3.47 0.69
N GLY A 41 6.05 2.62 0.51
CA GLY A 41 7.10 2.77 -0.53
C GLY A 41 6.57 3.07 -1.93
N LYS A 42 7.47 3.39 -2.87
CA LYS A 42 7.16 3.65 -4.30
C LYS A 42 5.90 2.87 -4.71
N ARG A 43 4.89 3.58 -5.26
CA ARG A 43 3.74 2.93 -5.92
C ARG A 43 4.28 1.70 -6.63
N TYR A 44 3.72 0.53 -6.31
CA TYR A 44 4.12 -0.72 -6.94
C TYR A 44 4.35 -0.43 -8.42
N GLY A 45 5.56 -0.70 -8.90
CA GLY A 45 5.91 -0.40 -10.30
C GLY A 45 4.89 -1.07 -11.22
N LEU A 46 4.83 -0.64 -12.49
CA LEU A 46 4.09 -1.41 -13.48
C LEU A 46 4.52 -2.87 -13.36
N LEU A 47 3.54 -3.77 -13.22
CA LEU A 47 3.76 -5.21 -13.18
C LEU A 47 4.69 -5.56 -14.34
N GLN A 48 5.89 -6.08 -14.04
CA GLN A 48 6.82 -6.47 -15.09
C GLN A 48 6.16 -7.60 -15.89
N HIS A 49 6.15 -7.44 -17.21
CA HIS A 49 5.66 -8.48 -18.10
C HIS A 49 6.59 -9.70 -17.98
N ILE A 50 6.04 -10.83 -17.60
CA ILE A 50 6.75 -12.11 -17.62
C ILE A 50 6.74 -12.60 -19.06
N GLU A 51 7.90 -12.88 -19.63
CA GLU A 51 7.98 -13.45 -20.99
C GLU A 51 7.27 -14.82 -21.02
N GLU A 52 6.51 -15.06 -22.08
CA GLU A 52 5.87 -16.35 -22.27
C GLU A 52 6.94 -17.43 -22.51
N PRO A 53 6.95 -18.52 -21.72
CA PRO A 53 7.89 -19.62 -21.94
C PRO A 53 7.60 -20.27 -23.30
N LYS A 54 8.67 -20.58 -24.05
CA LYS A 54 8.58 -21.20 -25.38
C LYS A 54 8.50 -22.71 -25.30
N ASN A 55 9.01 -23.30 -24.22
CA ASN A 55 9.05 -24.74 -23.99
C ASN A 55 8.31 -25.13 -22.70
N PRO A 56 7.75 -26.35 -22.63
CA PRO A 56 7.22 -26.89 -21.39
C PRO A 56 8.29 -26.86 -20.28
N TRP A 57 7.91 -26.45 -19.07
CA TRP A 57 8.77 -26.40 -17.87
C TRP A 57 9.90 -25.37 -17.88
N GLU A 58 9.91 -24.43 -18.82
CA GLU A 58 10.92 -23.37 -18.90
C GLU A 58 10.79 -22.34 -17.76
N THR A 59 9.58 -22.10 -17.28
CA THR A 59 9.32 -21.20 -16.15
C THR A 59 8.39 -21.89 -15.16
N ILE A 60 8.83 -21.97 -13.89
CA ILE A 60 8.05 -22.50 -12.77
C ILE A 60 7.96 -21.38 -11.72
N ASN A 61 6.77 -20.82 -11.55
CA ASN A 61 6.47 -19.90 -10.45
C ASN A 61 5.87 -20.72 -9.30
N MET A 62 6.30 -20.44 -8.07
CA MET A 62 5.78 -21.13 -6.88
C MET A 62 5.41 -20.12 -5.82
N ASP A 63 4.22 -20.27 -5.25
CA ASP A 63 3.71 -19.40 -4.19
C ASP A 63 3.33 -20.20 -2.94
N TRP A 64 3.57 -19.61 -1.76
CA TRP A 64 3.12 -20.16 -0.49
C TRP A 64 1.71 -19.68 -0.16
N VAL A 65 0.74 -20.59 -0.26
CA VAL A 65 -0.62 -20.31 0.22
C VAL A 65 -0.69 -20.71 1.69
N THR A 66 -1.07 -19.77 2.56
CA THR A 66 -1.22 -19.98 4.01
C THR A 66 -2.64 -19.62 4.46
N GLY A 67 -3.04 -20.06 5.66
CA GLY A 67 -4.36 -19.71 6.23
C GLY A 67 -5.51 -20.56 5.70
N LEU A 68 -5.22 -21.78 5.23
CA LEU A 68 -6.23 -22.73 4.80
C LEU A 68 -7.12 -23.16 5.97
N VAL A 69 -8.41 -23.37 5.69
CA VAL A 69 -9.35 -23.91 6.70
C VAL A 69 -8.82 -25.23 7.26
N PRO A 70 -8.94 -25.48 8.58
CA PRO A 70 -8.36 -26.68 9.19
C PRO A 70 -9.10 -27.94 8.70
N GLY A 71 -8.53 -28.61 7.69
CA GLY A 71 -8.94 -29.95 7.24
C GLY A 71 -7.97 -31.05 7.68
N GLY A 72 -6.87 -30.69 8.36
CA GLY A 72 -5.81 -31.59 8.80
C GLY A 72 -4.65 -30.84 9.47
N LYS A 73 -3.54 -31.54 9.75
CA LYS A 73 -2.37 -30.99 10.47
C LYS A 73 -1.54 -29.96 9.67
N LYS A 74 -1.86 -29.75 8.38
CA LYS A 74 -1.16 -28.83 7.48
C LYS A 74 -2.12 -27.72 7.06
N THR A 75 -1.69 -26.47 7.20
CA THR A 75 -2.47 -25.26 6.88
C THR A 75 -1.80 -24.38 5.83
N SER A 76 -0.72 -24.88 5.21
CA SER A 76 0.00 -24.25 4.11
C SER A 76 0.25 -25.23 2.97
N MET A 77 0.24 -24.73 1.74
CA MET A 77 0.52 -25.49 0.52
C MET A 77 1.41 -24.66 -0.42
N LEU A 78 2.25 -25.35 -1.19
CA LEU A 78 3.01 -24.78 -2.30
C LEU A 78 2.18 -24.98 -3.57
N SER A 79 1.82 -23.88 -4.23
CA SER A 79 1.12 -23.89 -5.52
C SER A 79 2.08 -23.58 -6.66
#